data_AF-A0A7Z7I5C4-F1
#
_entry.id   AF-A0A7Z7I5C4-F1
#
_cell.length_a   1.000
_cell.length_b   1.000
_cell.length_c   1.000
_cell.angle_alpha   90.00
_cell.angle_beta   90.00
_cell.angle_gamma   90.00
#
_symmetry.space_group_name_H-M   'P 1'
#
loop_
_entity.id
_entity.type
_entity.pdbx_description
1 polymer ?
#
loop_
_entity_poly.entity_id
_entity_poly.type
_entity_poly.pdbx_seq_one_letter_code
_entity_poly.pdbx_strand_id
1 'polypeptide(L)'
;MSEDAASMTDEHIASIADRMIEEGRRVSPVTVWSEINTGSIVEIAAALQRWQAAKQRPATLAQPATEVPEDLAGTLMEVARRLWAASREDAERVLNQRVGALSDQLGLILAERDEAFVEYQKTHEEAAEGREHLARATERLRASEDSVQALENALAAANARGDAAEARAAELLQRAVSAEDGLQAARASLEEQGRAQEALISEISNRNDEIARISEQREEARQELATLGTAFQVKSEEAERWSREASAVTSRAEAAEAAAAQAVSALEAQLDAARSALAAERVASAAHIDEAAKRLDELRGVTQAHEELSAVVASRNDELARTAQERDEARQELVTLGAACQAKSEEVERWTREASAAASRAQAAEAAAVKAGESLAERAALEAEREAAHRALETELVASRKALAEERQSIASRLEEASAGSEELERVARELGQAREQIEALTGQDAAAGAELKRVAQEAVAARERADAAELHAAELEHRLAKQEHADAARKSVFSREIEIRATGGANADDVVALQRQVTAQAKAHEKAYGDLRIKAEQWVSHAKDLKQRLDLANEKILFIDARSIGEVALMRKLSFELERLKPDHELVFREAQQRLIGEKMVQQLAQKGYQYDPATAVISKIE
;
A
#
# COMPACT_ATOMS: atom_id res chain seq x y z
N MET A 1 -1.66 59.02 -9.30
CA MET A 1 -2.48 60.23 -9.07
C MET A 1 -1.89 60.93 -7.86
N SER A 2 -0.86 61.74 -8.11
CA SER A 2 -0.04 62.43 -7.11
C SER A 2 0.08 63.84 -7.65
N GLU A 3 -0.64 64.79 -7.03
CA GLU A 3 -0.58 66.22 -7.29
C GLU A 3 -1.54 66.87 -6.28
N ASP A 4 -1.04 67.11 -5.07
CA ASP A 4 -1.45 68.21 -4.17
C ASP A 4 -0.44 68.27 -3.01
N ALA A 5 0.86 68.25 -3.36
CA ALA A 5 1.91 68.72 -2.46
C ALA A 5 1.90 70.26 -2.53
N ALA A 6 0.90 70.86 -1.90
CA ALA A 6 0.78 72.30 -1.79
C ALA A 6 2.03 72.87 -1.11
N SER A 7 2.68 73.82 -1.77
CA SER A 7 3.78 74.60 -1.22
C SER A 7 3.33 75.34 0.04
N MET A 8 3.69 74.83 1.22
CA MET A 8 3.46 75.53 2.48
C MET A 8 4.43 76.74 2.54
N THR A 9 3.90 77.94 2.36
CA THR A 9 4.71 79.17 2.36
C THR A 9 5.01 79.63 3.78
N ASP A 10 6.25 80.08 4.04
CA ASP A 10 6.67 80.68 5.32
C ASP A 10 5.73 81.81 5.79
N GLU A 11 5.14 82.56 4.85
CA GLU A 11 4.11 83.59 5.10
C GLU A 11 2.87 83.04 5.82
N HIS A 12 2.41 81.83 5.44
CA HIS A 12 1.21 81.24 6.03
C HIS A 12 1.48 80.81 7.48
N ILE A 13 2.66 80.25 7.75
CA ILE A 13 3.11 79.86 9.09
C ILE A 13 3.28 81.11 9.98
N ALA A 14 3.84 82.20 9.45
CA ALA A 14 3.97 83.48 10.14
C ALA A 14 2.60 84.09 10.50
N SER A 15 1.65 84.08 9.56
CA SER A 15 0.28 84.57 9.80
C SER A 15 -0.45 83.78 10.90
N ILE A 16 -0.29 82.45 10.92
CA ILE A 16 -0.84 81.60 11.97
C ILE A 16 -0.16 81.90 13.31
N ALA A 17 1.16 82.07 13.34
CA ALA A 17 1.90 82.43 14.54
C ALA A 17 1.48 83.81 15.11
N ASP A 18 1.27 84.80 14.25
CA ASP A 18 0.82 86.13 14.66
C ASP A 18 -0.62 86.10 15.19
N ARG A 19 -1.54 85.38 14.53
CA ARG A 19 -2.91 85.14 15.02
C ARG A 19 -2.91 84.43 16.37
N MET A 20 -2.07 83.40 16.56
CA MET A 20 -1.96 82.70 17.85
C MET A 20 -1.44 83.62 18.96
N ILE A 21 -0.54 84.56 18.65
CA ILE A 21 -0.12 85.60 19.61
C ILE A 21 -1.27 86.54 19.96
N GLU A 22 -2.04 87.00 18.97
CA GLU A 22 -3.21 87.87 19.19
C GLU A 22 -4.27 87.17 20.06
N GLU A 23 -4.44 85.86 19.89
CA GLU A 23 -5.30 85.00 20.70
C GLU A 23 -4.71 84.65 22.08
N GLY A 24 -3.48 85.09 22.39
CA GLY A 24 -2.78 84.79 23.65
C GLY A 24 -2.33 83.33 23.80
N ARG A 25 -2.34 82.55 22.70
CA ARG A 25 -1.91 81.14 22.66
C ARG A 25 -0.40 81.06 22.45
N ARG A 26 0.23 80.00 22.97
CA ARG A 26 1.68 79.79 22.78
C ARG A 26 1.97 79.32 21.35
N VAL A 27 2.91 79.99 20.70
CA VAL A 27 3.44 79.59 19.39
C VAL A 27 4.55 78.56 19.60
N SER A 28 4.32 77.33 19.14
CA SER A 28 5.28 76.22 19.14
C SER A 28 5.13 75.45 17.81
N PRO A 29 6.19 74.78 17.31
CA PRO A 29 6.09 73.98 16.08
C PRO A 29 4.93 72.96 16.11
N VAL A 30 4.68 72.36 17.28
CA VAL A 30 3.59 71.38 17.46
C VAL A 30 2.22 72.03 17.44
N THR A 31 2.07 73.24 18.02
CA THR A 31 0.78 73.93 18.08
C THR A 31 0.41 74.54 16.73
N VAL A 32 1.40 74.98 15.95
CA VAL A 32 1.18 75.45 14.58
C VAL A 32 0.92 74.27 13.64
N TRP A 33 1.61 73.13 13.83
CA TRP A 33 1.31 71.90 13.08
C TRP A 33 -0.12 71.40 13.33
N SER A 34 -0.62 71.48 14.57
CA SER A 34 -2.00 71.06 14.89
C SER A 34 -3.09 71.93 14.24
N GLU A 35 -2.78 73.17 13.87
CA GLU A 35 -3.71 74.06 13.16
C GLU A 35 -3.70 73.82 11.64
N ILE A 36 -2.56 73.41 11.07
CA ILE A 36 -2.37 73.22 9.62
C ILE A 36 -2.63 71.76 9.21
N ASN A 37 -2.41 70.80 10.12
CA ASN A 37 -2.58 69.35 9.97
C ASN A 37 -1.94 68.73 8.71
N THR A 38 -1.00 69.44 8.10
CA THR A 38 -0.30 69.06 6.87
C THR A 38 1.13 69.66 6.90
N GLY A 39 2.09 68.99 6.27
CA GLY A 39 3.51 69.40 6.22
C GLY A 39 4.40 68.81 7.33
N SER A 40 5.72 68.98 7.18
CA SER A 40 6.73 68.47 8.12
C SER A 40 6.90 69.42 9.31
N ILE A 41 6.87 68.88 10.53
CA ILE A 41 7.12 69.64 11.79
C ILE A 41 8.47 70.37 11.74
N VAL A 42 9.46 69.81 11.04
CA VAL A 42 10.80 70.39 10.91
C VAL A 42 10.77 71.66 10.05
N GLU A 43 9.98 71.69 8.98
CA GLU A 43 9.82 72.87 8.12
C GLU A 43 9.07 73.98 8.86
N ILE A 44 8.04 73.61 9.64
CA ILE A 44 7.32 74.54 10.51
C ILE A 44 8.24 75.13 11.58
N ALA A 45 9.10 74.31 12.19
CA ALA A 45 10.07 74.79 13.17
C ALA A 45 11.07 75.79 12.55
N ALA A 46 11.57 75.50 11.35
CA ALA A 46 12.48 76.39 10.63
C ALA A 46 11.82 77.73 10.25
N ALA A 47 10.58 77.69 9.76
CA ALA A 47 9.81 78.89 9.42
C ALA A 47 9.49 79.75 10.65
N LEU A 48 9.09 79.13 11.78
CA LEU A 48 8.88 79.82 13.05
C LEU A 48 10.17 80.44 13.58
N GLN A 49 11.31 79.77 13.44
CA GLN A 49 12.60 80.31 13.83
C GLN A 49 12.98 81.55 12.99
N ARG A 50 12.69 81.55 11.68
CA ARG A 50 12.89 82.72 10.80
C ARG A 50 11.97 83.89 11.17
N TRP A 51 10.70 83.62 11.46
CA TRP A 51 9.75 84.63 11.94
C TRP A 51 10.17 85.20 13.30
N GLN A 52 10.64 84.37 14.23
CA GLN A 52 11.10 84.81 15.54
C GLN A 52 12.38 85.66 15.45
N ALA A 53 13.31 85.30 14.56
CA ALA A 53 14.50 86.08 14.27
C ALA A 53 14.17 87.46 13.64
N ALA A 54 13.14 87.52 12.77
CA ALA A 54 12.67 88.78 12.20
C ALA A 54 12.07 89.72 13.26
N LYS A 55 11.38 89.16 14.27
CA LYS A 55 10.80 89.91 15.40
C LYS A 55 11.82 90.34 16.46
N GLN A 56 12.94 89.63 16.60
CA GLN A 56 13.97 89.89 17.61
C GLN A 56 15.06 90.88 17.17
N ARG A 57 14.98 91.48 15.96
CA ARG A 57 15.86 92.62 15.61
C ARG A 57 15.61 93.77 16.58
N PRO A 58 16.57 94.15 17.44
CA PRO A 58 16.35 95.25 18.38
C PRO A 58 16.21 96.54 17.58
N ALA A 59 15.11 97.25 17.77
CA ALA A 59 15.07 98.68 17.52
C ALA A 59 16.16 99.31 18.40
N THR A 60 17.16 99.92 17.76
CA THR A 60 18.20 100.72 18.39
C THR A 60 17.55 101.77 19.30
N LEU A 61 17.45 101.46 20.59
CA LEU A 61 17.14 102.41 21.64
C LEU A 61 18.44 102.73 22.36
N ALA A 62 18.85 103.99 22.18
CA ALA A 62 19.97 104.63 22.82
C ALA A 62 19.94 104.39 24.34
N GLN A 63 21.02 103.81 24.87
CA GLN A 63 21.34 103.87 26.29
C GLN A 63 22.02 105.21 26.57
N PRO A 64 21.61 105.99 27.59
CA PRO A 64 22.53 106.94 28.20
C PRO A 64 23.49 106.15 29.09
N ALA A 65 24.77 106.21 28.73
CA ALA A 65 25.87 105.79 29.58
C ALA A 65 25.83 106.57 30.91
N THR A 66 25.90 105.84 32.02
CA THR A 66 26.50 106.36 33.23
C THR A 66 27.83 105.65 33.37
N GLU A 67 28.91 106.43 33.23
CA GLU A 67 30.29 105.97 33.32
C GLU A 67 30.54 105.37 34.71
N VAL A 68 30.81 104.07 34.77
CA VAL A 68 31.39 103.41 35.94
C VAL A 68 32.90 103.39 35.74
N PRO A 69 33.73 103.82 36.72
CA PRO A 69 35.19 103.83 36.61
C PRO A 69 35.74 102.45 36.22
N GLU A 70 36.63 102.39 35.21
CA GLU A 70 37.17 101.14 34.65
C GLU A 70 37.78 100.18 35.70
N ASP A 71 38.41 100.72 36.76
CA ASP A 71 38.97 99.91 37.85
C ASP A 71 37.90 99.25 38.73
N LEU A 72 36.74 99.91 38.92
CA LEU A 72 35.60 99.38 39.66
C LEU A 72 34.88 98.32 38.81
N ALA A 73 34.74 98.57 37.51
CA ALA A 73 34.18 97.60 36.57
C ALA A 73 35.07 96.34 36.50
N GLY A 74 36.39 96.49 36.48
CA GLY A 74 37.34 95.36 36.47
C GLY A 74 37.28 94.50 37.74
N THR A 75 37.24 95.12 38.92
CA THR A 75 37.16 94.39 40.20
C THR A 75 35.79 93.73 40.41
N LEU A 76 34.69 94.41 40.06
CA LEU A 76 33.35 93.80 40.11
C LEU A 76 33.22 92.65 39.11
N MET A 77 33.84 92.73 37.93
CA MET A 77 33.86 91.64 36.95
C MET A 77 34.68 90.44 37.44
N GLU A 78 35.82 90.66 38.10
CA GLU A 78 36.63 89.57 38.68
C GLU A 78 35.91 88.87 39.84
N VAL A 79 35.19 89.63 40.66
CA VAL A 79 34.40 89.09 41.78
C VAL A 79 33.18 88.34 41.25
N ALA A 80 32.50 88.88 40.23
CA ALA A 80 31.42 88.21 39.53
C ALA A 80 31.91 86.90 38.91
N ARG A 81 33.10 86.87 38.29
CA ARG A 81 33.72 85.64 37.77
C ARG A 81 34.02 84.62 38.87
N ARG A 82 34.62 85.02 39.99
CA ARG A 82 34.95 84.10 41.10
C ARG A 82 33.70 83.57 41.79
N LEU A 83 32.67 84.39 41.92
CA LEU A 83 31.41 83.95 42.47
C LEU A 83 30.70 82.99 41.53
N TRP A 84 30.63 83.35 40.25
CA TRP A 84 30.05 82.50 39.22
C TRP A 84 30.74 81.14 39.20
N ALA A 85 32.08 81.11 39.33
CA ALA A 85 32.85 79.88 39.47
C ALA A 85 32.46 79.07 40.73
N ALA A 86 32.41 79.69 41.91
CA ALA A 86 32.09 78.98 43.15
C ALA A 86 30.62 78.48 43.21
N SER A 87 29.65 79.30 42.78
CA SER A 87 28.24 78.86 42.70
C SER A 87 28.06 77.73 41.70
N ARG A 88 28.84 77.77 40.61
CA ARG A 88 28.88 76.70 39.63
C ARG A 88 29.48 75.42 40.22
N GLU A 89 30.59 75.49 40.94
CA GLU A 89 31.22 74.34 41.59
C GLU A 89 30.30 73.65 42.62
N ASP A 90 29.58 74.42 43.45
CA ASP A 90 28.65 73.85 44.43
C ASP A 90 27.39 73.24 43.77
N ALA A 91 26.86 73.89 42.74
CA ALA A 91 25.76 73.33 41.95
C ALA A 91 26.21 72.04 41.25
N GLU A 92 27.41 72.03 40.66
CA GLU A 92 28.02 70.84 40.04
C GLU A 92 28.20 69.71 41.07
N ARG A 93 28.65 70.01 42.30
CA ARG A 93 28.80 68.99 43.35
C ARG A 93 27.47 68.35 43.76
N VAL A 94 26.43 69.14 43.98
CA VAL A 94 25.10 68.60 44.39
C VAL A 94 24.45 67.84 43.24
N LEU A 95 24.57 68.34 42.01
CA LEU A 95 24.13 67.61 40.82
C LEU A 95 24.86 66.28 40.70
N ASN A 96 26.19 66.27 40.81
CA ASN A 96 26.99 65.04 40.74
C ASN A 96 26.61 64.03 41.83
N GLN A 97 26.34 64.47 43.07
CA GLN A 97 25.88 63.58 44.14
C GLN A 97 24.51 62.95 43.84
N ARG A 98 23.55 63.75 43.34
CA ARG A 98 22.22 63.24 42.97
C ARG A 98 22.27 62.33 41.75
N VAL A 99 23.07 62.69 40.75
CA VAL A 99 23.31 61.85 39.58
C VAL A 99 23.95 60.53 40.00
N GLY A 100 24.90 60.53 40.93
CA GLY A 100 25.48 59.31 41.51
C GLY A 100 24.43 58.42 42.18
N ALA A 101 23.62 58.98 43.09
CA ALA A 101 22.57 58.22 43.78
C ALA A 101 21.50 57.66 42.83
N LEU A 102 21.08 58.43 41.83
CA LEU A 102 20.16 57.95 40.79
C LEU A 102 20.81 56.89 39.92
N SER A 103 22.10 57.02 39.60
CA SER A 103 22.84 56.02 38.85
C SER A 103 22.94 54.70 39.62
N ASP A 104 23.17 54.74 40.94
CA ASP A 104 23.21 53.54 41.79
C ASP A 104 21.84 52.87 41.87
N GLN A 105 20.76 53.65 42.01
CA GLN A 105 19.39 53.13 42.01
C GLN A 105 19.00 52.52 40.66
N LEU A 106 19.36 53.17 39.56
CA LEU A 106 19.18 52.60 38.22
C LEU A 106 19.98 51.32 38.05
N GLY A 107 21.21 51.26 38.59
CA GLY A 107 22.04 50.05 38.59
C GLY A 107 21.35 48.88 39.30
N LEU A 108 20.76 49.10 40.47
CA LEU A 108 20.02 48.08 41.21
C LEU A 108 18.76 47.60 40.47
N ILE A 109 17.95 48.53 39.93
CA ILE A 109 16.74 48.18 39.16
C ILE A 109 17.10 47.39 37.90
N LEU A 110 18.19 47.76 37.22
CA LEU A 110 18.67 47.02 36.06
C LEU A 110 19.13 45.62 36.45
N ALA A 111 19.81 45.45 37.59
CA ALA A 111 20.23 44.14 38.09
C ALA A 111 19.02 43.24 38.45
N GLU A 112 18.01 43.78 39.15
CA GLU A 112 16.77 43.04 39.47
C GLU A 112 16.01 42.63 38.20
N ARG A 113 15.95 43.52 37.20
CA ARG A 113 15.35 43.22 35.90
C ARG A 113 16.10 42.10 35.19
N ASP A 114 17.43 42.15 35.18
CA ASP A 114 18.26 41.16 34.49
C ASP A 114 18.17 39.79 35.20
N GLU A 115 18.09 39.75 36.52
CA GLU A 115 17.84 38.52 37.30
C GLU A 115 16.45 37.92 36.98
N ALA A 116 15.40 38.73 37.01
CA ALA A 116 14.05 38.30 36.64
C ALA A 116 13.98 37.81 35.17
N PHE A 117 14.76 38.42 34.27
CA PHE A 117 14.84 38.01 32.88
C PHE A 117 15.54 36.64 32.73
N VAL A 118 16.60 36.38 33.49
CA VAL A 118 17.27 35.07 33.52
C VAL A 118 16.34 33.99 34.07
N GLU A 119 15.60 34.26 35.15
CA GLU A 119 14.60 33.30 35.67
C GLU A 119 13.50 33.02 34.65
N TYR A 120 12.99 34.06 33.95
CA TYR A 120 12.01 33.89 32.90
C TYR A 120 12.53 33.01 31.75
N GLN A 121 13.76 33.27 31.26
CA GLN A 121 14.40 32.46 30.23
C GLN A 121 14.50 30.99 30.67
N LYS A 122 14.92 30.74 31.91
CA LYS A 122 15.00 29.39 32.46
C LYS A 122 13.64 28.68 32.48
N THR A 123 12.58 29.35 32.97
CA THR A 123 11.23 28.75 32.97
C THR A 123 10.69 28.49 31.57
N HIS A 124 11.07 29.32 30.59
CA HIS A 124 10.72 29.10 29.19
C HIS A 124 11.45 27.89 28.59
N GLU A 125 12.74 27.71 28.90
CA GLU A 125 13.51 26.52 28.50
C GLU A 125 12.94 25.25 29.12
N GLU A 126 12.65 25.23 30.43
CA GLU A 126 12.01 24.09 31.11
C GLU A 126 10.63 23.76 30.50
N ALA A 127 9.85 24.79 30.14
CA ALA A 127 8.57 24.59 29.44
C ALA A 127 8.76 24.03 28.03
N ALA A 128 9.81 24.42 27.31
CA ALA A 128 10.13 23.90 25.98
C ALA A 128 10.57 22.43 26.06
N GLU A 129 11.43 22.08 27.01
CA GLU A 129 11.82 20.68 27.29
C GLU A 129 10.59 19.84 27.66
N GLY A 130 9.68 20.37 28.50
CA GLY A 130 8.41 19.73 28.83
C GLY A 130 7.54 19.43 27.61
N ARG A 131 7.43 20.38 26.67
CA ARG A 131 6.69 20.17 25.40
C ARG A 131 7.36 19.12 24.52
N GLU A 132 8.69 19.12 24.42
CA GLU A 132 9.43 18.11 23.67
C GLU A 132 9.23 16.71 24.26
N HIS A 133 9.29 16.59 25.60
CA HIS A 133 9.01 15.33 26.28
C HIS A 133 7.58 14.82 26.02
N LEU A 134 6.58 15.71 26.02
CA LEU A 134 5.21 15.36 25.66
C LEU A 134 5.11 14.91 24.20
N ALA A 135 5.74 15.61 23.26
CA ALA A 135 5.76 15.23 21.85
C ALA A 135 6.36 13.83 21.65
N ARG A 136 7.52 13.55 22.27
CA ARG A 136 8.16 12.23 22.26
C ARG A 136 7.31 11.14 22.93
N ALA A 137 6.51 11.48 23.94
CA ALA A 137 5.59 10.54 24.58
C ALA A 137 4.39 10.23 23.67
N THR A 138 3.82 11.25 23.01
CA THR A 138 2.75 11.08 22.03
C THR A 138 3.20 10.28 20.81
N GLU A 139 4.41 10.51 20.31
CA GLU A 139 4.96 9.72 19.20
C GLU A 139 5.15 8.24 19.59
N ARG A 140 5.68 7.97 20.78
CA ARG A 140 5.78 6.59 21.30
C ARG A 140 4.41 5.94 21.49
N LEU A 141 3.41 6.69 21.95
CA LEU A 141 2.03 6.18 22.06
C LEU A 141 1.48 5.82 20.68
N ARG A 142 1.58 6.71 19.70
CA ARG A 142 1.16 6.44 18.32
C ARG A 142 1.88 5.23 17.72
N ALA A 143 3.20 5.13 17.89
CA ALA A 143 3.96 3.98 17.43
C ALA A 143 3.49 2.67 18.10
N SER A 144 3.11 2.73 19.39
CA SER A 144 2.52 1.57 20.08
C SER A 144 1.12 1.23 19.56
N GLU A 145 0.27 2.21 19.29
CA GLU A 145 -1.07 2.03 18.70
C GLU A 145 -0.97 1.41 17.30
N ASP A 146 -0.06 1.90 16.46
CA ASP A 146 0.24 1.35 15.13
C ASP A 146 0.72 -0.11 15.23
N SER A 147 1.56 -0.42 16.23
CA SER A 147 2.03 -1.79 16.47
C SER A 147 0.91 -2.73 16.91
N VAL A 148 -0.02 -2.25 17.75
CA VAL A 148 -1.20 -3.03 18.17
C VAL A 148 -2.11 -3.27 16.97
N GLN A 149 -2.36 -2.25 16.15
CA GLN A 149 -3.17 -2.41 14.93
C GLN A 149 -2.55 -3.39 13.94
N ALA A 150 -1.23 -3.37 13.78
CA ALA A 150 -0.50 -4.33 12.96
C ALA A 150 -0.63 -5.77 13.51
N LEU A 151 -0.55 -5.95 14.83
CA LEU A 151 -0.75 -7.26 15.48
C LEU A 151 -2.19 -7.75 15.35
N GLU A 152 -3.19 -6.89 15.48
CA GLU A 152 -4.60 -7.24 15.26
C GLU A 152 -4.86 -7.69 13.82
N ASN A 153 -4.30 -6.97 12.84
CA ASN A 153 -4.39 -7.35 11.43
C ASN A 153 -3.69 -8.70 11.17
N ALA A 154 -2.52 -8.92 11.78
CA ALA A 154 -1.80 -10.17 11.68
C ALA A 154 -2.58 -11.35 12.31
N LEU A 155 -3.24 -11.11 13.45
CA LEU A 155 -4.09 -12.10 14.11
C LEU A 155 -5.33 -12.43 13.26
N ALA A 156 -6.00 -11.42 12.70
CA ALA A 156 -7.13 -11.63 11.79
C ALA A 156 -6.71 -12.44 10.56
N ALA A 157 -5.55 -12.14 9.97
CA ALA A 157 -4.98 -12.90 8.85
C ALA A 157 -4.54 -14.32 9.24
N ALA A 158 -4.11 -14.55 10.49
CA ALA A 158 -3.80 -15.88 10.99
C ALA A 158 -5.08 -16.72 11.19
N ASN A 159 -6.13 -16.13 11.76
CA ASN A 159 -7.43 -16.78 11.93
C ASN A 159 -8.06 -17.14 10.58
N ALA A 160 -8.07 -16.22 9.61
CA ALA A 160 -8.58 -16.52 8.27
C ALA A 160 -7.81 -17.66 7.57
N ARG A 161 -6.49 -17.77 7.81
CA ARG A 161 -5.69 -18.92 7.34
C ARG A 161 -6.04 -20.21 8.07
N GLY A 162 -6.32 -20.14 9.36
CA GLY A 162 -6.85 -21.25 10.17
C GLY A 162 -8.17 -21.76 9.62
N ASP A 163 -9.17 -20.88 9.46
CA ASP A 163 -10.49 -21.20 8.92
C ASP A 163 -10.40 -21.83 7.52
N ALA A 164 -9.52 -21.29 6.66
CA ALA A 164 -9.28 -21.85 5.33
C ALA A 164 -8.62 -23.24 5.38
N ALA A 165 -7.71 -23.48 6.33
CA ALA A 165 -7.10 -24.79 6.53
C ALA A 165 -8.12 -25.81 7.08
N GLU A 166 -8.97 -25.39 8.01
CA GLU A 166 -10.07 -26.22 8.55
C GLU A 166 -11.08 -26.58 7.46
N ALA A 167 -11.49 -25.63 6.62
CA ALA A 167 -12.37 -25.88 5.48
C ALA A 167 -11.78 -26.90 4.49
N ARG A 168 -10.48 -26.78 4.18
CA ARG A 168 -9.76 -27.76 3.34
C ARG A 168 -9.67 -29.14 3.99
N ALA A 169 -9.44 -29.20 5.30
CA ALA A 169 -9.42 -30.46 6.03
C ALA A 169 -10.80 -31.13 6.00
N ALA A 170 -11.88 -30.37 6.20
CA ALA A 170 -13.25 -30.87 6.08
C ALA A 170 -13.56 -31.39 4.66
N GLU A 171 -13.14 -30.68 3.61
CA GLU A 171 -13.29 -31.13 2.24
C GLU A 171 -12.50 -32.42 1.95
N LEU A 172 -11.25 -32.52 2.43
CA LEU A 172 -10.45 -33.73 2.29
C LEU A 172 -11.05 -34.92 3.04
N LEU A 173 -11.61 -34.70 4.23
CA LEU A 173 -12.34 -35.74 4.95
C LEU A 173 -13.57 -36.21 4.17
N GLN A 174 -14.36 -35.28 3.60
CA GLN A 174 -15.50 -35.63 2.77
C GLN A 174 -15.10 -36.43 1.52
N ARG A 175 -14.01 -36.03 0.84
CA ARG A 175 -13.45 -36.76 -0.30
C ARG A 175 -12.92 -38.15 0.09
N ALA A 176 -12.34 -38.29 1.28
CA ALA A 176 -11.89 -39.59 1.78
C ALA A 176 -13.07 -40.53 2.05
N VAL A 177 -14.15 -40.02 2.68
CA VAL A 177 -15.39 -40.79 2.90
C VAL A 177 -16.01 -41.21 1.57
N SER A 178 -16.14 -40.31 0.59
CA SER A 178 -16.71 -40.69 -0.72
C SER A 178 -15.83 -41.68 -1.49
N ALA A 179 -14.51 -41.57 -1.37
CA ALA A 179 -13.58 -42.55 -1.94
C ALA A 179 -13.70 -43.91 -1.24
N GLU A 180 -13.88 -43.95 0.08
CA GLU A 180 -14.09 -45.18 0.84
C GLU A 180 -15.42 -45.85 0.46
N ASP A 181 -16.50 -45.08 0.34
CA ASP A 181 -17.80 -45.58 -0.15
C ASP A 181 -17.66 -46.14 -1.59
N GLY A 182 -16.92 -45.45 -2.45
CA GLY A 182 -16.62 -45.91 -3.81
C GLY A 182 -15.82 -47.22 -3.84
N LEU A 183 -14.83 -47.37 -2.96
CA LEU A 183 -14.07 -48.61 -2.80
C LEU A 183 -14.93 -49.75 -2.25
N GLN A 184 -15.81 -49.47 -1.30
CA GLN A 184 -16.75 -50.46 -0.77
C GLN A 184 -17.73 -50.93 -1.86
N ALA A 185 -18.26 -50.02 -2.66
CA ALA A 185 -19.12 -50.35 -3.80
C ALA A 185 -18.38 -51.19 -4.86
N ALA A 186 -17.14 -50.83 -5.19
CA ALA A 186 -16.32 -51.60 -6.13
C ALA A 186 -16.00 -53.00 -5.60
N ARG A 187 -15.69 -53.14 -4.31
CA ARG A 187 -15.49 -54.44 -3.65
C ARG A 187 -16.76 -55.29 -3.71
N ALA A 188 -17.92 -54.72 -3.40
CA ALA A 188 -19.20 -55.42 -3.49
C ALA A 188 -19.48 -55.92 -4.92
N SER A 189 -19.18 -55.10 -5.94
CA SER A 189 -19.32 -55.50 -7.35
C SER A 189 -18.35 -56.62 -7.74
N LEU A 190 -17.10 -56.57 -7.29
CA LEU A 190 -16.12 -57.64 -7.51
C LEU A 190 -16.53 -58.96 -6.83
N GLU A 191 -17.06 -58.89 -5.61
CA GLU A 191 -17.60 -60.07 -4.94
C GLU A 191 -18.80 -60.66 -5.70
N GLU A 192 -19.70 -59.81 -6.20
CA GLU A 192 -20.83 -60.25 -7.02
C GLU A 192 -20.37 -60.88 -8.34
N GLN A 193 -19.38 -60.29 -9.01
CA GLN A 193 -18.73 -60.90 -10.18
C GLN A 193 -18.08 -62.24 -9.84
N GLY A 194 -17.40 -62.34 -8.70
CA GLY A 194 -16.82 -63.60 -8.21
C GLY A 194 -17.88 -64.68 -8.01
N ARG A 195 -19.00 -64.35 -7.34
CA ARG A 195 -20.15 -65.26 -7.19
C ARG A 195 -20.74 -65.67 -8.55
N ALA A 196 -20.86 -64.73 -9.49
CA ALA A 196 -21.35 -65.03 -10.83
C ALA A 196 -20.38 -65.95 -11.61
N GLN A 197 -19.07 -65.74 -11.48
CA GLN A 197 -18.05 -66.63 -12.08
C GLN A 197 -18.07 -68.02 -11.44
N GLU A 198 -18.17 -68.14 -10.12
CA GLU A 198 -18.30 -69.43 -9.43
C GLU A 198 -19.57 -70.17 -9.87
N ALA A 199 -20.68 -69.47 -10.07
CA ALA A 199 -21.91 -70.04 -10.62
C ALA A 199 -21.70 -70.54 -12.05
N LEU A 200 -21.03 -69.77 -12.92
CA LEU A 200 -20.70 -70.18 -14.29
C LEU A 200 -19.74 -71.39 -14.31
N ILE A 201 -18.75 -71.43 -13.43
CA ILE A 201 -17.83 -72.58 -13.31
C ILE A 201 -18.61 -73.83 -12.88
N SER A 202 -19.54 -73.70 -11.93
CA SER A 202 -20.41 -74.79 -11.51
C SER A 202 -21.31 -75.27 -12.65
N GLU A 203 -21.87 -74.36 -13.45
CA GLU A 203 -22.68 -74.71 -14.61
C GLU A 203 -21.85 -75.37 -15.73
N ILE A 204 -20.63 -74.89 -15.98
CA ILE A 204 -19.69 -75.52 -16.92
C ILE A 204 -19.31 -76.92 -16.44
N SER A 205 -19.05 -77.10 -15.14
CA SER A 205 -18.78 -78.42 -14.55
C SER A 205 -19.96 -79.36 -14.76
N ASN A 206 -21.18 -78.91 -14.46
CA ASN A 206 -22.40 -79.70 -14.70
C ASN A 206 -22.58 -80.05 -16.19
N ARG A 207 -22.32 -79.10 -17.10
CA ARG A 207 -22.38 -79.35 -18.54
C ARG A 207 -21.29 -80.32 -19.00
N ASN A 208 -20.08 -80.22 -18.44
CA ASN A 208 -19.01 -81.17 -18.74
C ASN A 208 -19.36 -82.59 -18.27
N ASP A 209 -19.97 -82.72 -17.08
CA ASP A 209 -20.47 -84.01 -16.58
C ASP A 209 -21.60 -84.55 -17.47
N GLU A 210 -22.49 -83.68 -17.96
CA GLU A 210 -23.52 -84.05 -18.93
C GLU A 210 -22.94 -84.49 -20.28
N ILE A 211 -21.93 -83.77 -20.80
CA ILE A 211 -21.20 -84.17 -22.01
C ILE A 211 -20.51 -85.51 -21.79
N ALA A 212 -19.90 -85.74 -20.63
CA ALA A 212 -19.27 -87.01 -20.29
C ALA A 212 -20.30 -88.15 -20.33
N ARG A 213 -21.48 -87.96 -19.70
CA ARG A 213 -22.59 -88.93 -19.76
C ARG A 213 -23.09 -89.15 -21.19
N ILE A 214 -23.28 -88.11 -21.99
CA ILE A 214 -23.71 -88.24 -23.39
C ILE A 214 -22.64 -88.98 -24.22
N SER A 215 -21.36 -88.73 -23.94
CA SER A 215 -20.25 -89.40 -24.63
C SER A 215 -20.19 -90.89 -24.29
N GLU A 216 -20.43 -91.24 -23.03
CA GLU A 216 -20.53 -92.62 -22.56
C GLU A 216 -21.72 -93.32 -23.21
N GLN A 217 -22.92 -92.71 -23.17
CA GLN A 217 -24.11 -93.22 -23.86
C GLN A 217 -23.90 -93.40 -25.37
N ARG A 218 -23.19 -92.47 -26.02
CA ARG A 218 -22.86 -92.59 -27.44
C ARG A 218 -21.91 -93.75 -27.71
N GLU A 219 -20.93 -93.97 -26.83
CA GLU A 219 -19.99 -95.06 -26.96
C GLU A 219 -20.65 -96.42 -26.67
N GLU A 220 -21.54 -96.49 -25.67
CA GLU A 220 -22.44 -97.62 -25.44
C GLU A 220 -23.28 -97.90 -26.69
N ALA A 221 -23.96 -96.89 -27.25
CA ALA A 221 -24.74 -97.06 -28.47
C ALA A 221 -23.88 -97.50 -29.68
N ARG A 222 -22.62 -97.07 -29.77
CA ARG A 222 -21.68 -97.54 -30.79
C ARG A 222 -21.27 -98.99 -30.54
N GLN A 223 -21.04 -99.39 -29.30
CA GLN A 223 -20.76 -100.78 -28.93
C GLN A 223 -21.97 -101.66 -29.20
N GLU A 224 -23.18 -101.20 -28.91
CA GLU A 224 -24.44 -101.86 -29.29
C GLU A 224 -24.56 -101.98 -30.82
N LEU A 225 -24.28 -100.93 -31.58
CA LEU A 225 -24.27 -101.00 -33.05
C LEU A 225 -23.18 -101.93 -33.58
N ALA A 226 -22.00 -101.98 -32.94
CA ALA A 226 -20.93 -102.89 -33.31
C ALA A 226 -21.31 -104.35 -33.01
N THR A 227 -21.89 -104.62 -31.85
CA THR A 227 -22.40 -105.96 -31.50
C THR A 227 -23.53 -106.38 -32.42
N LEU A 228 -24.50 -105.50 -32.70
CA LEU A 228 -25.53 -105.72 -33.71
C LEU A 228 -24.92 -105.93 -35.11
N GLY A 229 -23.90 -105.16 -35.48
CA GLY A 229 -23.17 -105.32 -36.74
C GLY A 229 -22.50 -106.68 -36.85
N THR A 230 -21.80 -107.13 -35.81
CA THR A 230 -21.23 -108.48 -35.75
C THR A 230 -22.31 -109.57 -35.77
N ALA A 231 -23.45 -109.34 -35.10
CA ALA A 231 -24.58 -110.27 -35.14
C ALA A 231 -25.22 -110.32 -36.54
N PHE A 232 -25.33 -109.19 -37.23
CA PHE A 232 -25.77 -109.10 -38.61
C PHE A 232 -24.79 -109.79 -39.56
N GLN A 233 -23.49 -109.65 -39.33
CA GLN A 233 -22.46 -110.32 -40.13
C GLN A 233 -22.48 -111.83 -39.91
N VAL A 234 -22.59 -112.30 -38.67
CA VAL A 234 -22.80 -113.73 -38.37
C VAL A 234 -24.09 -114.22 -39.01
N LYS A 235 -25.18 -113.43 -38.98
CA LYS A 235 -26.44 -113.77 -39.64
C LYS A 235 -26.34 -113.77 -41.16
N SER A 236 -25.53 -112.89 -41.76
CA SER A 236 -25.31 -112.89 -43.21
C SER A 236 -24.41 -114.05 -43.62
N GLU A 237 -23.39 -114.38 -42.84
CA GLU A 237 -22.55 -115.56 -43.03
C GLU A 237 -23.36 -116.85 -42.85
N GLU A 238 -24.28 -116.90 -41.89
CA GLU A 238 -25.27 -117.98 -41.76
C GLU A 238 -26.17 -118.01 -43.00
N ALA A 239 -26.70 -116.88 -43.46
CA ALA A 239 -27.52 -116.83 -44.68
C ALA A 239 -26.75 -117.28 -45.93
N GLU A 240 -25.47 -116.95 -46.04
CA GLU A 240 -24.58 -117.46 -47.09
C GLU A 240 -24.30 -118.95 -46.93
N ARG A 241 -24.19 -119.47 -45.70
CA ARG A 241 -24.12 -120.92 -45.45
C ARG A 241 -25.41 -121.62 -45.85
N TRP A 242 -26.57 -121.05 -45.52
CA TRP A 242 -27.89 -121.55 -45.95
C TRP A 242 -28.06 -121.48 -47.46
N SER A 243 -27.55 -120.43 -48.12
CA SER A 243 -27.53 -120.32 -49.58
C SER A 243 -26.61 -121.37 -50.22
N ARG A 244 -25.44 -121.62 -49.62
CA ARG A 244 -24.51 -122.70 -50.02
C ARG A 244 -25.09 -124.09 -49.76
N GLU A 245 -25.80 -124.30 -48.66
CA GLU A 245 -26.49 -125.55 -48.36
C GLU A 245 -27.72 -125.75 -49.25
N ALA A 246 -28.47 -124.69 -49.55
CA ALA A 246 -29.58 -124.74 -50.50
C ALA A 246 -29.08 -125.12 -51.89
N SER A 247 -28.00 -124.49 -52.39
CA SER A 247 -27.37 -124.86 -53.66
C SER A 247 -26.73 -126.27 -53.63
N ALA A 248 -26.21 -126.73 -52.49
CA ALA A 248 -25.79 -128.12 -52.29
C ALA A 248 -26.95 -129.12 -52.28
N VAL A 249 -28.13 -128.71 -51.81
CA VAL A 249 -29.37 -129.50 -51.87
C VAL A 249 -29.95 -129.49 -53.28
N THR A 250 -29.88 -128.37 -54.01
CA THR A 250 -30.28 -128.30 -55.42
C THR A 250 -29.40 -129.18 -56.29
N SER A 251 -28.07 -129.17 -56.11
CA SER A 251 -27.16 -130.08 -56.81
C SER A 251 -27.34 -131.55 -56.41
N ARG A 252 -27.77 -131.84 -55.17
CA ARG A 252 -28.20 -133.19 -54.77
C ARG A 252 -29.55 -133.60 -55.36
N ALA A 253 -30.46 -132.67 -55.58
CA ALA A 253 -31.74 -132.92 -56.24
C ALA A 253 -31.52 -133.17 -57.74
N GLU A 254 -30.65 -132.39 -58.40
CA GLU A 254 -30.22 -132.62 -59.79
C GLU A 254 -29.49 -133.97 -59.94
N ALA A 255 -28.68 -134.37 -58.94
CA ALA A 255 -28.06 -135.70 -58.91
C ALA A 255 -29.08 -136.84 -58.68
N ALA A 256 -30.16 -136.61 -57.94
CA ALA A 256 -31.25 -137.57 -57.76
C ALA A 256 -32.14 -137.69 -59.02
N GLU A 257 -32.31 -136.59 -59.75
CA GLU A 257 -33.03 -136.56 -61.02
C GLU A 257 -32.23 -137.25 -62.14
N ALA A 258 -30.90 -137.10 -62.16
CA ALA A 258 -30.00 -137.88 -63.01
C ALA A 258 -30.01 -139.39 -62.68
N ALA A 259 -30.13 -139.75 -61.39
CA ALA A 259 -30.27 -141.14 -60.96
C ALA A 259 -31.64 -141.75 -61.33
N ALA A 260 -32.71 -140.94 -61.33
CA ALA A 260 -34.03 -141.37 -61.80
C ALA A 260 -34.06 -141.58 -63.33
N ALA A 261 -33.35 -140.74 -64.10
CA ALA A 261 -33.18 -140.93 -65.55
C ALA A 261 -32.40 -142.21 -65.90
N GLN A 262 -31.38 -142.57 -65.10
CA GLN A 262 -30.63 -143.83 -65.25
C GLN A 262 -31.45 -145.08 -64.92
N ALA A 263 -32.45 -144.99 -64.02
CA ALA A 263 -33.35 -146.11 -63.72
C ALA A 263 -34.35 -146.42 -64.85
N VAL A 264 -34.71 -145.42 -65.67
CA VAL A 264 -35.62 -145.59 -66.81
C VAL A 264 -34.91 -146.22 -68.01
N SER A 265 -33.66 -145.83 -68.32
CA SER A 265 -32.91 -146.45 -69.41
C SER A 265 -32.48 -147.90 -69.13
N ALA A 266 -32.32 -148.27 -67.85
CA ALA A 266 -31.98 -149.63 -67.43
C ALA A 266 -33.15 -150.63 -67.58
N LEU A 267 -34.39 -150.18 -67.53
CA LEU A 267 -35.59 -151.02 -67.75
C LEU A 267 -35.92 -151.20 -69.23
N GLU A 268 -35.63 -150.21 -70.08
CA GLU A 268 -35.81 -150.32 -71.54
C GLU A 268 -34.79 -151.28 -72.17
N ALA A 269 -33.54 -151.31 -71.67
CA ALA A 269 -32.51 -152.26 -72.12
C ALA A 269 -32.81 -153.74 -71.77
N GLN A 270 -33.61 -153.99 -70.73
CA GLN A 270 -33.99 -155.36 -70.33
C GLN A 270 -35.15 -155.94 -71.17
N LEU A 271 -35.91 -155.11 -71.88
CA LEU A 271 -37.07 -155.54 -72.66
C LEU A 271 -36.71 -155.91 -74.12
N ASP A 272 -35.66 -155.29 -74.67
CA ASP A 272 -35.12 -155.62 -76.00
C ASP A 272 -34.16 -156.83 -75.99
N ALA A 273 -33.53 -157.11 -74.85
CA ALA A 273 -32.71 -158.31 -74.65
C ALA A 273 -33.53 -159.62 -74.60
N ALA A 274 -34.81 -159.58 -74.22
CA ALA A 274 -35.68 -160.75 -74.16
C ALA A 274 -36.36 -161.11 -75.51
N ARG A 275 -36.44 -160.15 -76.45
CA ARG A 275 -37.07 -160.34 -77.77
C ARG A 275 -36.12 -160.92 -78.83
N SER A 276 -34.80 -160.79 -78.64
CA SER A 276 -33.79 -161.25 -79.60
C SER A 276 -33.39 -162.73 -79.44
N ALA A 277 -33.79 -163.39 -78.35
CA ALA A 277 -33.40 -164.77 -78.03
C ALA A 277 -34.38 -165.86 -78.55
N LEU A 278 -35.60 -165.52 -79.00
CA LEU A 278 -36.64 -166.50 -79.36
C LEU A 278 -36.86 -166.67 -80.88
N ALA A 279 -36.18 -165.89 -81.72
CA ALA A 279 -36.41 -165.88 -83.18
C ALA A 279 -35.33 -166.62 -84.01
N ALA A 280 -34.30 -167.20 -83.37
CA ALA A 280 -33.13 -167.73 -84.08
C ALA A 280 -33.11 -169.26 -84.29
N GLU A 281 -34.09 -170.02 -83.81
CA GLU A 281 -34.03 -171.50 -83.82
C GLU A 281 -35.00 -172.20 -84.80
N ARG A 282 -35.70 -171.46 -85.67
CA ARG A 282 -36.65 -172.08 -86.59
C ARG A 282 -36.52 -171.59 -88.03
N VAL A 283 -35.67 -172.34 -88.73
CA VAL A 283 -35.92 -172.86 -90.08
C VAL A 283 -35.21 -172.10 -91.19
N ALA A 284 -33.94 -172.45 -91.36
CA ALA A 284 -33.44 -172.80 -92.69
C ALA A 284 -33.94 -174.22 -93.03
N SER A 285 -35.12 -174.30 -93.64
CA SER A 285 -35.53 -175.43 -94.47
C SER A 285 -36.40 -174.89 -95.60
N ALA A 286 -35.80 -174.88 -96.78
CA ALA A 286 -36.40 -175.10 -98.09
C ALA A 286 -37.57 -174.19 -98.58
N ALA A 287 -37.26 -173.55 -99.72
CA ALA A 287 -38.08 -173.40 -100.92
C ALA A 287 -38.82 -172.06 -101.18
N HIS A 288 -38.37 -171.40 -102.27
CA HIS A 288 -39.15 -170.75 -103.34
C HIS A 288 -40.38 -169.90 -102.98
N ILE A 289 -40.25 -168.58 -103.07
CA ILE A 289 -40.80 -167.69 -104.14
C ILE A 289 -40.56 -166.22 -103.76
N ASP A 290 -40.17 -165.46 -104.77
CA ASP A 290 -40.20 -164.00 -104.96
C ASP A 290 -39.47 -163.04 -104.01
N GLU A 291 -38.47 -162.39 -104.61
CA GLU A 291 -38.37 -160.92 -104.71
C GLU A 291 -38.59 -160.13 -103.41
N ALA A 292 -37.52 -160.02 -102.62
CA ALA A 292 -37.12 -158.88 -101.77
C ALA A 292 -36.38 -159.35 -100.51
N ALA A 293 -35.10 -159.71 -100.67
CA ALA A 293 -34.07 -159.90 -99.63
C ALA A 293 -32.90 -160.65 -100.25
N LYS A 294 -31.61 -160.47 -99.96
CA LYS A 294 -30.84 -159.75 -98.94
C LYS A 294 -29.37 -160.07 -99.25
N ARG A 295 -28.45 -159.28 -98.69
CA ARG A 295 -27.36 -159.69 -97.78
C ARG A 295 -26.80 -158.38 -97.19
N LEU A 296 -27.02 -158.09 -95.89
CA LEU A 296 -26.19 -158.52 -94.75
C LEU A 296 -24.72 -158.09 -94.96
N ASP A 297 -24.16 -157.05 -94.33
CA ASP A 297 -24.13 -156.63 -92.91
C ASP A 297 -23.25 -157.53 -92.02
N GLU A 298 -22.10 -156.99 -91.60
CA GLU A 298 -21.19 -157.44 -90.54
C GLU A 298 -20.78 -156.15 -89.77
N LEU A 299 -21.35 -155.81 -88.61
CA LEU A 299 -21.05 -156.27 -87.25
C LEU A 299 -19.56 -156.37 -86.86
N ARG A 300 -19.04 -155.41 -86.08
CA ARG A 300 -18.99 -155.48 -84.58
C ARG A 300 -18.18 -154.36 -83.92
N GLY A 301 -18.80 -153.71 -82.94
CA GLY A 301 -18.17 -153.26 -81.66
C GLY A 301 -17.27 -152.02 -81.69
N VAL A 302 -17.15 -151.18 -80.67
CA VAL A 302 -17.65 -151.15 -79.29
C VAL A 302 -17.46 -149.69 -78.79
N THR A 303 -18.53 -149.15 -78.23
CA THR A 303 -18.68 -148.07 -77.21
C THR A 303 -17.81 -146.80 -77.26
N GLN A 304 -18.51 -145.68 -77.45
CA GLN A 304 -18.09 -144.33 -77.09
C GLN A 304 -18.20 -144.08 -75.57
N ALA A 305 -17.10 -143.59 -74.99
CA ALA A 305 -17.11 -142.53 -73.99
C ALA A 305 -15.81 -141.74 -74.19
N HIS A 306 -15.89 -140.41 -74.09
CA HIS A 306 -14.77 -139.47 -74.05
C HIS A 306 -13.70 -139.62 -75.15
N GLU A 307 -13.65 -138.76 -76.17
CA GLU A 307 -13.73 -137.30 -76.05
C GLU A 307 -12.73 -136.80 -75.00
N GLU A 308 -11.46 -137.00 -75.32
CA GLU A 308 -10.42 -135.99 -75.18
C GLU A 308 -9.42 -136.13 -76.34
N LEU A 309 -9.48 -135.13 -77.22
CA LEU A 309 -8.36 -134.52 -77.95
C LEU A 309 -7.14 -135.40 -78.26
N SER A 310 -6.95 -135.72 -79.55
CA SER A 310 -5.65 -135.43 -80.17
C SER A 310 -5.65 -135.60 -81.68
N ALA A 311 -5.34 -134.50 -82.37
CA ALA A 311 -4.56 -134.45 -83.60
C ALA A 311 -5.17 -135.20 -84.82
N VAL A 312 -5.55 -134.58 -85.94
CA VAL A 312 -4.65 -133.93 -86.90
C VAL A 312 -5.51 -133.28 -88.01
N VAL A 313 -6.45 -132.37 -87.70
CA VAL A 313 -7.08 -131.55 -88.78
C VAL A 313 -7.20 -130.06 -88.42
N ALA A 314 -6.83 -129.64 -87.21
CA ALA A 314 -6.65 -128.23 -86.86
C ALA A 314 -5.27 -127.66 -87.28
N SER A 315 -4.35 -128.47 -87.86
CA SER A 315 -2.99 -128.04 -88.22
C SER A 315 -2.88 -127.25 -89.54
N ARG A 316 -3.94 -126.53 -89.93
CA ARG A 316 -3.88 -125.56 -91.03
C ARG A 316 -4.43 -124.16 -90.71
N ASN A 317 -4.80 -123.90 -89.46
CA ASN A 317 -5.24 -122.57 -89.01
C ASN A 317 -4.16 -121.76 -88.25
N ASP A 318 -2.98 -122.34 -87.99
CA ASP A 318 -1.91 -121.68 -87.21
C ASP A 318 -0.91 -120.85 -88.07
N GLU A 319 -1.01 -120.86 -89.40
CA GLU A 319 -0.15 -120.05 -90.28
C GLU A 319 -0.70 -118.64 -90.58
N LEU A 320 -1.98 -118.36 -90.25
CA LEU A 320 -2.60 -117.03 -90.45
C LEU A 320 -2.56 -116.13 -89.20
N ALA A 321 -2.24 -116.66 -88.01
CA ALA A 321 -2.18 -115.88 -86.77
C ALA A 321 -0.80 -115.20 -86.53
N ARG A 322 0.29 -115.73 -87.10
CA ARG A 322 1.65 -115.18 -86.88
C ARG A 322 1.93 -113.90 -87.67
N THR A 323 1.31 -113.69 -88.82
CA THR A 323 1.50 -112.47 -89.65
C THR A 323 0.63 -111.28 -89.22
N ALA A 324 -0.33 -111.48 -88.30
CA ALA A 324 -1.11 -110.41 -87.69
C ALA A 324 -0.42 -109.82 -86.44
N GLN A 325 0.32 -110.63 -85.69
CA GLN A 325 0.97 -110.21 -84.43
C GLN A 325 2.23 -109.37 -84.65
N GLU A 326 3.02 -109.66 -85.69
CA GLU A 326 4.23 -108.86 -86.03
C GLU A 326 3.88 -107.46 -86.61
N ARG A 327 2.64 -107.24 -87.07
CA ARG A 327 2.18 -105.95 -87.60
C ARG A 327 1.70 -104.99 -86.51
N ASP A 328 1.20 -105.50 -85.39
CA ASP A 328 0.65 -104.68 -84.31
C ASP A 328 1.73 -104.27 -83.28
N GLU A 329 2.83 -105.05 -83.15
CA GLU A 329 4.02 -104.67 -82.37
C GLU A 329 4.80 -103.52 -83.03
N ALA A 330 4.97 -103.52 -84.37
CA ALA A 330 5.60 -102.41 -85.10
C ALA A 330 4.75 -101.11 -85.10
N ARG A 331 3.44 -101.20 -84.86
CA ARG A 331 2.55 -100.02 -84.72
C ARG A 331 2.58 -99.41 -83.32
N GLN A 332 2.90 -100.18 -82.28
CA GLN A 332 3.04 -99.68 -80.91
C GLN A 332 4.36 -98.92 -80.69
N GLU A 333 5.44 -99.28 -81.40
CA GLU A 333 6.73 -98.56 -81.35
C GLU A 333 6.70 -97.18 -82.04
N LEU A 334 5.86 -97.00 -83.08
CA LEU A 334 5.67 -95.70 -83.73
C LEU A 334 4.82 -94.72 -82.91
N VAL A 335 3.85 -95.21 -82.13
CA VAL A 335 3.03 -94.38 -81.22
C VAL A 335 3.83 -93.91 -80.00
N THR A 336 4.72 -94.76 -79.48
CA THR A 336 5.59 -94.39 -78.34
C THR A 336 6.68 -93.39 -78.73
N LEU A 337 7.24 -93.47 -79.95
CA LEU A 337 8.17 -92.45 -80.45
C LEU A 337 7.47 -91.12 -80.82
N GLY A 338 6.23 -91.17 -81.30
CA GLY A 338 5.41 -89.97 -81.55
C GLY A 338 5.05 -89.21 -80.26
N ALA A 339 4.69 -89.92 -79.19
CA ALA A 339 4.40 -89.33 -77.88
C ALA A 339 5.66 -88.72 -77.22
N ALA A 340 6.84 -89.34 -77.42
CA ALA A 340 8.11 -88.81 -76.92
C ALA A 340 8.56 -87.53 -77.64
N CYS A 341 8.32 -87.43 -78.96
CA CYS A 341 8.62 -86.21 -79.73
C CYS A 341 7.67 -85.05 -79.38
N GLN A 342 6.39 -85.33 -79.13
CA GLN A 342 5.40 -84.31 -78.75
C GLN A 342 5.63 -83.76 -77.33
N ALA A 343 6.02 -84.63 -76.38
CA ALA A 343 6.41 -84.20 -75.05
C ALA A 343 7.66 -83.29 -75.07
N LYS A 344 8.63 -83.54 -75.97
CA LYS A 344 9.82 -82.70 -76.11
C LYS A 344 9.52 -81.35 -76.78
N SER A 345 8.60 -81.27 -77.74
CA SER A 345 8.18 -79.97 -78.31
C SER A 345 7.42 -79.12 -77.30
N GLU A 346 6.55 -79.72 -76.48
CA GLU A 346 5.83 -79.01 -75.42
C GLU A 346 6.78 -78.50 -74.32
N GLU A 347 7.83 -79.26 -74.01
CA GLU A 347 8.88 -78.84 -73.08
C GLU A 347 9.66 -77.63 -73.64
N VAL A 348 10.04 -77.65 -74.92
CA VAL A 348 10.72 -76.51 -75.58
C VAL A 348 9.83 -75.26 -75.63
N GLU A 349 8.53 -75.40 -75.89
CA GLU A 349 7.58 -74.28 -75.82
C GLU A 349 7.40 -73.74 -74.39
N ARG A 350 7.47 -74.60 -73.38
CA ARG A 350 7.43 -74.20 -71.97
C ARG A 350 8.67 -73.38 -71.61
N TRP A 351 9.86 -73.85 -71.96
CA TRP A 351 11.11 -73.12 -71.74
C TRP A 351 11.13 -71.78 -72.49
N THR A 352 10.60 -71.73 -73.70
CA THR A 352 10.51 -70.49 -74.49
C THR A 352 9.54 -69.49 -73.84
N ARG A 353 8.41 -69.95 -73.30
CA ARG A 353 7.47 -69.12 -72.53
C ARG A 353 8.02 -68.66 -71.18
N GLU A 354 8.78 -69.52 -70.50
CA GLU A 354 9.42 -69.18 -69.23
C GLU A 354 10.56 -68.17 -69.43
N ALA A 355 11.34 -68.31 -70.52
CA ALA A 355 12.38 -67.36 -70.89
C ALA A 355 11.81 -65.98 -71.28
N SER A 356 10.71 -65.95 -72.05
CA SER A 356 10.06 -64.68 -72.40
C SER A 356 9.39 -64.01 -71.20
N ALA A 357 8.77 -64.78 -70.30
CA ALA A 357 8.24 -64.26 -69.04
C ALA A 357 9.35 -63.73 -68.11
N ALA A 358 10.52 -64.39 -68.07
CA ALA A 358 11.68 -63.91 -67.32
C ALA A 358 12.22 -62.60 -67.90
N ALA A 359 12.31 -62.48 -69.23
CA ALA A 359 12.71 -61.24 -69.90
C ALA A 359 11.75 -60.08 -69.63
N SER A 360 10.43 -60.31 -69.67
CA SER A 360 9.44 -59.28 -69.32
C SER A 360 9.50 -58.87 -67.85
N ARG A 361 9.80 -59.81 -66.93
CA ARG A 361 10.01 -59.48 -65.51
C ARG A 361 11.28 -58.66 -65.29
N ALA A 362 12.36 -58.96 -66.03
CA ALA A 362 13.59 -58.17 -65.97
C ALA A 362 13.36 -56.74 -66.48
N GLN A 363 12.68 -56.58 -67.61
CA GLN A 363 12.32 -55.25 -68.13
C GLN A 363 11.37 -54.48 -67.19
N ALA A 364 10.42 -55.16 -66.54
CA ALA A 364 9.57 -54.55 -65.53
C ALA A 364 10.36 -54.13 -64.28
N ALA A 365 11.36 -54.92 -63.88
CA ALA A 365 12.25 -54.59 -62.76
C ALA A 365 13.16 -53.39 -63.07
N GLU A 366 13.70 -53.30 -64.29
CA GLU A 366 14.47 -52.13 -64.74
C GLU A 366 13.61 -50.86 -64.78
N ALA A 367 12.40 -50.93 -65.34
CA ALA A 367 11.46 -49.81 -65.32
C ALA A 367 11.05 -49.39 -63.91
N ALA A 368 10.91 -50.35 -62.99
CA ALA A 368 10.66 -50.08 -61.58
C ALA A 368 11.87 -49.44 -60.88
N ALA A 369 13.10 -49.85 -61.21
CA ALA A 369 14.32 -49.27 -60.68
C ALA A 369 14.52 -47.81 -61.13
N VAL A 370 14.20 -47.49 -62.39
CA VAL A 370 14.23 -46.11 -62.89
C VAL A 370 13.22 -45.22 -62.16
N LYS A 371 11.97 -45.69 -62.02
CA LYS A 371 10.93 -44.96 -61.26
C LYS A 371 11.28 -44.81 -59.78
N ALA A 372 11.93 -45.81 -59.17
CA ALA A 372 12.43 -45.71 -57.81
C ALA A 372 13.54 -44.64 -57.71
N GLY A 373 14.45 -44.58 -58.68
CA GLY A 373 15.48 -43.54 -58.78
C GLY A 373 14.89 -42.13 -58.91
N GLU A 374 13.89 -41.95 -59.76
CA GLU A 374 13.15 -40.68 -59.91
C GLU A 374 12.46 -40.28 -58.60
N SER A 375 11.78 -41.23 -57.93
CA SER A 375 11.11 -40.96 -56.64
C SER A 375 12.10 -40.62 -55.52
N LEU A 376 13.32 -41.16 -55.56
CA LEU A 376 14.39 -40.82 -54.60
C LEU A 376 14.97 -39.44 -54.88
N ALA A 377 15.12 -39.05 -56.15
CA ALA A 377 15.55 -37.71 -56.54
C ALA A 377 14.51 -36.65 -56.15
N GLU A 378 13.21 -36.92 -56.36
CA GLU A 378 12.13 -36.05 -55.90
C GLU A 378 12.11 -35.91 -54.38
N ARG A 379 12.32 -37.01 -53.64
CA ARG A 379 12.44 -36.96 -52.17
C ARG A 379 13.64 -36.14 -51.71
N ALA A 380 14.81 -36.32 -52.33
CA ALA A 380 16.00 -35.55 -52.01
C ALA A 380 15.81 -34.04 -52.29
N ALA A 381 15.10 -33.68 -53.37
CA ALA A 381 14.76 -32.30 -53.68
C ALA A 381 13.80 -31.70 -52.63
N LEU A 382 12.74 -32.43 -52.25
CA LEU A 382 11.82 -32.00 -51.20
C LEU A 382 12.48 -31.90 -49.82
N GLU A 383 13.43 -32.78 -49.51
CA GLU A 383 14.22 -32.71 -48.28
C GLU A 383 15.13 -31.47 -48.28
N ALA A 384 15.80 -31.17 -49.39
CA ALA A 384 16.59 -29.95 -49.54
C ALA A 384 15.75 -28.67 -49.41
N GLU A 385 14.54 -28.64 -49.99
CA GLU A 385 13.60 -27.53 -49.84
C GLU A 385 13.13 -27.37 -48.39
N ARG A 386 12.83 -28.47 -47.69
CA ARG A 386 12.47 -28.44 -46.27
C ARG A 386 13.60 -27.92 -45.41
N GLU A 387 14.84 -28.36 -45.65
CA GLU A 387 16.01 -27.86 -44.93
C GLU A 387 16.26 -26.37 -45.20
N ALA A 388 16.04 -25.90 -46.43
CA ALA A 388 16.14 -24.49 -46.77
C ALA A 388 15.06 -23.66 -46.05
N ALA A 389 13.81 -24.15 -46.02
CA ALA A 389 12.71 -23.52 -45.30
C ALA A 389 12.96 -23.49 -43.78
N HIS A 390 13.48 -24.57 -43.20
CA HIS A 390 13.87 -24.61 -41.79
C HIS A 390 14.96 -23.59 -41.47
N ARG A 391 16.00 -23.50 -42.30
CA ARG A 391 17.05 -22.48 -42.14
C ARG A 391 16.50 -21.06 -42.24
N ALA A 392 15.58 -20.80 -43.17
CA ALA A 392 14.93 -19.50 -43.28
C ALA A 392 14.14 -19.14 -42.01
N LEU A 393 13.31 -20.06 -41.51
CA LEU A 393 12.56 -19.88 -40.26
C LEU A 393 13.49 -19.68 -39.05
N GLU A 394 14.60 -20.41 -38.96
CA GLU A 394 15.60 -20.19 -37.91
C GLU A 394 16.19 -18.78 -37.98
N THR A 395 16.51 -18.27 -39.17
CA THR A 395 17.01 -16.90 -39.31
C THR A 395 15.97 -15.85 -38.92
N GLU A 396 14.69 -16.05 -39.24
CA GLU A 396 13.59 -15.16 -38.83
C GLU A 396 13.35 -15.22 -37.31
N LEU A 397 13.46 -16.40 -36.70
CA LEU A 397 13.37 -16.56 -35.25
C LEU A 397 14.53 -15.87 -34.53
N VAL A 398 15.74 -15.93 -35.08
CA VAL A 398 16.89 -15.21 -34.53
C VAL A 398 16.70 -13.69 -34.68
N ALA A 399 16.23 -13.23 -35.84
CA ALA A 399 15.96 -11.81 -36.09
C ALA A 399 14.87 -11.25 -35.17
N SER A 400 13.75 -11.98 -34.99
CA SER A 400 12.67 -11.57 -34.08
C SER A 400 13.10 -11.59 -32.61
N ARG A 401 13.91 -12.56 -32.19
CA ARG A 401 14.50 -12.57 -30.84
C ARG A 401 15.41 -11.37 -30.61
N LYS A 402 16.20 -10.98 -31.61
CA LYS A 402 17.06 -9.79 -31.53
C LYS A 402 16.23 -8.51 -31.43
N ALA A 403 15.21 -8.36 -32.28
CA ALA A 403 14.30 -7.21 -32.22
C ALA A 403 13.58 -7.09 -30.87
N LEU A 404 13.11 -8.22 -30.31
CA LEU A 404 12.48 -8.24 -28.98
C LEU A 404 13.47 -7.89 -27.86
N ALA A 405 14.74 -8.28 -27.98
CA ALA A 405 15.77 -7.90 -27.02
C ALA A 405 16.07 -6.39 -27.07
N GLU A 406 16.14 -5.80 -28.27
CA GLU A 406 16.31 -4.36 -28.47
C GLU A 406 15.09 -3.57 -27.94
N GLU A 407 13.86 -4.06 -28.18
CA GLU A 407 12.65 -3.46 -27.63
C GLU A 407 12.62 -3.52 -26.10
N ARG A 408 12.98 -4.65 -25.49
CA ARG A 408 13.10 -4.79 -24.03
C ARG A 408 14.14 -3.84 -23.46
N GLN A 409 15.27 -3.65 -24.14
CA GLN A 409 16.31 -2.71 -23.72
C GLN A 409 15.81 -1.25 -23.80
N SER A 410 15.08 -0.90 -24.86
CA SER A 410 14.46 0.42 -25.03
C SER A 410 13.37 0.69 -23.97
N ILE A 411 12.56 -0.31 -23.64
CA ILE A 411 11.56 -0.20 -22.56
C ILE A 411 12.26 -0.04 -21.21
N ALA A 412 13.34 -0.79 -20.96
CA ALA A 412 14.12 -0.66 -19.74
C ALA A 412 14.71 0.75 -19.58
N SER A 413 15.31 1.32 -20.64
CA SER A 413 15.85 2.69 -20.59
C SER A 413 14.75 3.73 -20.37
N ARG A 414 13.56 3.55 -20.99
CA ARG A 414 12.41 4.45 -20.76
C ARG A 414 11.85 4.34 -19.35
N LEU A 415 11.92 3.17 -18.72
CA LEU A 415 11.49 2.98 -17.34
C LEU A 415 12.49 3.61 -16.37
N GLU A 416 13.80 3.50 -16.65
CA GLU A 416 14.84 4.20 -15.90
C GLU A 416 14.67 5.73 -15.99
N GLU A 417 14.46 6.28 -17.19
CA GLU A 417 14.16 7.70 -17.39
C GLU A 417 12.89 8.15 -16.64
N ALA A 418 11.82 7.34 -16.66
CA ALA A 418 10.60 7.63 -15.93
C ALA A 418 10.80 7.59 -14.40
N SER A 419 11.63 6.66 -13.91
CA SER A 419 11.97 6.58 -12.48
C SER A 419 12.80 7.79 -12.03
N ALA A 420 13.80 8.20 -12.81
CA ALA A 420 14.57 9.41 -12.56
C ALA A 420 13.67 10.67 -12.56
N GLY A 421 12.70 10.75 -13.49
CA GLY A 421 11.71 11.82 -13.52
C GLY A 421 10.80 11.84 -12.29
N SER A 422 10.41 10.67 -11.77
CA SER A 422 9.61 10.55 -10.54
C SER A 422 10.40 11.02 -9.31
N GLU A 423 11.66 10.60 -9.19
CA GLU A 423 12.55 11.02 -8.09
C GLU A 423 12.75 12.55 -8.09
N GLU A 424 12.88 13.17 -9.27
CA GLU A 424 12.98 14.62 -9.40
C GLU A 424 11.69 15.33 -8.97
N LEU A 425 10.52 14.82 -9.36
CA LEU A 425 9.23 15.35 -8.91
C LEU A 425 9.05 15.22 -7.39
N GLU A 426 9.46 14.10 -6.80
CA GLU A 426 9.44 13.91 -5.35
C GLU A 426 10.39 14.87 -4.63
N ARG A 427 11.57 15.15 -5.20
CA ARG A 427 12.48 16.17 -4.69
C ARG A 427 11.83 17.56 -4.71
N VAL A 428 11.28 17.97 -5.85
CA VAL A 428 10.61 19.27 -5.99
C VAL A 428 9.40 19.38 -5.05
N ALA A 429 8.63 18.30 -4.88
CA ALA A 429 7.51 18.28 -3.94
C ALA A 429 7.97 18.48 -2.48
N ARG A 430 9.09 17.87 -2.08
CA ARG A 430 9.70 18.07 -0.75
C ARG A 430 10.19 19.50 -0.57
N GLU A 431 10.87 20.07 -1.57
CA GLU A 431 11.35 21.46 -1.53
C GLU A 431 10.18 22.46 -1.42
N LEU A 432 9.09 22.24 -2.17
CA LEU A 432 7.87 23.05 -2.06
C LEU A 432 7.17 22.89 -0.70
N GLY A 433 7.18 21.69 -0.12
CA GLY A 433 6.67 21.44 1.24
C GLY A 433 7.45 22.24 2.28
N GLN A 434 8.78 22.15 2.24
CA GLN A 434 9.66 22.91 3.13
C GLN A 434 9.50 24.43 2.97
N ALA A 435 9.38 24.93 1.74
CA ALA A 435 9.14 26.35 1.49
C ALA A 435 7.79 26.82 2.08
N ARG A 436 6.74 25.99 2.01
CA ARG A 436 5.45 26.30 2.63
C ARG A 436 5.53 26.33 4.15
N GLU A 437 6.18 25.34 4.76
CA GLU A 437 6.41 25.30 6.22
C GLU A 437 7.19 26.54 6.70
N GLN A 438 8.20 26.98 5.94
CA GLN A 438 8.94 28.21 6.24
C GLN A 438 8.05 29.46 6.17
N ILE A 439 7.17 29.55 5.17
CA ILE A 439 6.22 30.67 5.06
C ILE A 439 5.21 30.66 6.22
N GLU A 440 4.69 29.50 6.60
CA GLU A 440 3.79 29.34 7.75
C GLU A 440 4.46 29.71 9.07
N ALA A 441 5.73 29.33 9.25
CA ALA A 441 6.50 29.69 10.44
C ALA A 441 6.72 31.22 10.52
N LEU A 442 7.10 31.86 9.41
CA LEU A 442 7.30 33.32 9.35
C LEU A 442 5.99 34.08 9.60
N THR A 443 4.88 33.64 8.98
CA THR A 443 3.57 34.26 9.22
C THR A 443 3.07 34.04 10.66
N GLY A 444 3.39 32.90 11.28
CA GLY A 444 3.14 32.66 12.70
C GLY A 444 3.93 33.61 13.61
N GLN A 445 5.20 33.85 13.29
CA GLN A 445 6.04 34.81 14.02
C GLN A 445 5.51 36.25 13.91
N ASP A 446 5.11 36.68 12.71
CA ASP A 446 4.52 38.00 12.49
C ASP A 446 3.20 38.19 13.27
N ALA A 447 2.36 37.14 13.31
CA ALA A 447 1.12 37.16 14.09
C ALA A 447 1.39 37.26 15.61
N ALA A 448 2.40 36.53 16.11
CA ALA A 448 2.81 36.60 17.51
C ALA A 448 3.37 37.99 17.87
N ALA A 449 4.27 38.53 17.04
CA ALA A 449 4.82 39.88 17.23
C ALA A 449 3.71 40.95 17.20
N GLY A 450 2.74 40.82 16.29
CA GLY A 450 1.57 41.70 16.23
C GLY A 450 0.67 41.60 17.46
N ALA A 451 0.52 40.42 18.05
CA ALA A 451 -0.25 40.22 19.28
C ALA A 451 0.46 40.83 20.51
N GLU A 452 1.78 40.66 20.62
CA GLU A 452 2.57 41.27 21.69
C GLU A 452 2.52 42.79 21.64
N LEU A 453 2.63 43.38 20.44
CA LEU A 453 2.53 44.84 20.27
C LEU A 453 1.17 45.37 20.71
N LYS A 454 0.07 44.66 20.37
CA LYS A 454 -1.28 45.00 20.86
C LYS A 454 -1.40 44.89 22.38
N ARG A 455 -0.82 43.85 22.98
CA ARG A 455 -0.83 43.64 24.44
C ARG A 455 -0.08 44.75 25.16
N VAL A 456 1.13 45.08 24.73
CA VAL A 456 1.94 46.17 25.32
C VAL A 456 1.22 47.51 25.19
N ALA A 457 0.57 47.78 24.05
CA ALA A 457 -0.24 48.99 23.88
C ALA A 457 -1.42 49.06 24.86
N GLN A 458 -2.14 47.94 25.08
CA GLN A 458 -3.24 47.87 26.05
C GLN A 458 -2.76 48.00 27.50
N GLU A 459 -1.64 47.37 27.85
CA GLU A 459 -1.03 47.47 29.18
C GLU A 459 -0.60 48.91 29.49
N ALA A 460 -0.05 49.64 28.50
CA ALA A 460 0.31 51.04 28.64
C ALA A 460 -0.91 51.94 28.88
N VAL A 461 -2.02 51.71 28.16
CA VAL A 461 -3.28 52.45 28.38
C VAL A 461 -3.86 52.15 29.76
N ALA A 462 -3.94 50.87 30.15
CA ALA A 462 -4.45 50.48 31.46
C ALA A 462 -3.58 51.00 32.62
N ALA A 463 -2.26 51.05 32.45
CA ALA A 463 -1.36 51.64 33.44
C ALA A 463 -1.63 53.14 33.63
N ARG A 464 -1.88 53.87 32.54
CA ARG A 464 -2.24 55.29 32.58
C ARG A 464 -3.57 55.52 33.29
N GLU A 465 -4.61 54.75 32.96
CA GLU A 465 -5.91 54.85 33.63
C GLU A 465 -5.83 54.55 35.13
N ARG A 466 -5.02 53.56 35.54
CA ARG A 466 -4.79 53.27 36.96
C ARG A 466 -4.07 54.41 37.67
N ALA A 467 -3.10 55.05 37.01
CA ALA A 467 -2.43 56.22 37.55
C ALA A 467 -3.43 57.36 37.77
N ASP A 468 -4.24 57.68 36.75
CA ASP A 468 -5.26 58.73 36.82
C ASP A 468 -6.31 58.43 37.93
N ALA A 469 -6.76 57.17 38.05
CA ALA A 469 -7.69 56.76 39.10
C ALA A 469 -7.08 56.83 40.51
N ALA A 470 -5.80 56.47 40.66
CA ALA A 470 -5.08 56.60 41.92
C ALA A 470 -4.95 58.08 42.34
N GLU A 471 -4.71 58.98 41.38
CA GLU A 471 -4.71 60.42 41.65
C GLU A 471 -6.08 60.93 42.11
N LEU A 472 -7.17 60.50 41.47
CA LEU A 472 -8.52 60.86 41.88
C LEU A 472 -8.87 60.33 43.28
N HIS A 473 -8.52 59.07 43.58
CA HIS A 473 -8.75 58.49 44.90
C HIS A 473 -7.93 59.16 46.00
N ALA A 474 -6.68 59.54 45.71
CA ALA A 474 -5.87 60.31 46.65
C ALA A 474 -6.54 61.66 46.97
N ALA A 475 -7.03 62.37 45.96
CA ALA A 475 -7.75 63.63 46.14
C ALA A 475 -9.06 63.44 46.94
N GLU A 476 -9.80 62.34 46.72
CA GLU A 476 -11.02 62.05 47.46
C GLU A 476 -10.75 61.69 48.93
N LEU A 477 -9.71 60.90 49.20
CA LEU A 477 -9.31 60.54 50.57
C LEU A 477 -8.87 61.78 51.35
N GLU A 478 -8.13 62.69 50.74
CA GLU A 478 -7.77 63.98 51.35
C GLU A 478 -9.02 64.76 51.75
N HIS A 479 -10.03 64.82 50.88
CA HIS A 479 -11.30 65.49 51.18
C HIS A 479 -12.11 64.77 52.29
N ARG A 480 -12.12 63.43 52.32
CA ARG A 480 -12.82 62.66 53.37
C ARG A 480 -12.12 62.78 54.72
N LEU A 481 -10.79 62.80 54.75
CA LEU A 481 -10.02 62.99 55.97
C LEU A 481 -10.28 64.38 56.56
N ALA A 482 -10.29 65.44 55.74
CA ALA A 482 -10.68 66.78 56.20
C ALA A 482 -12.08 66.80 56.82
N LYS A 483 -13.05 66.07 56.24
CA LYS A 483 -14.40 65.93 56.82
C LYS A 483 -14.42 65.12 58.12
N GLN A 484 -13.63 64.05 58.23
CA GLN A 484 -13.55 63.26 59.45
C GLN A 484 -12.84 64.01 60.58
N GLU A 485 -11.80 64.79 60.29
CA GLU A 485 -11.15 65.66 61.29
C GLU A 485 -12.15 66.68 61.85
N HIS A 486 -13.01 67.26 61.01
CA HIS A 486 -14.11 68.10 61.47
C HIS A 486 -15.17 67.35 62.31
N ALA A 487 -15.48 66.11 61.97
CA ALA A 487 -16.45 65.29 62.71
C ALA A 487 -15.90 64.74 64.05
N ASP A 488 -14.62 64.38 64.11
CA ASP A 488 -13.95 63.89 65.31
C ASP A 488 -13.66 65.01 66.30
N ALA A 489 -13.41 66.23 65.82
CA ALA A 489 -13.43 67.43 66.66
C ALA A 489 -14.80 67.61 67.33
N ALA A 490 -15.91 67.33 66.62
CA ALA A 490 -17.25 67.37 67.19
C ALA A 490 -17.52 66.21 68.18
N ARG A 491 -17.07 64.97 67.88
CA ARG A 491 -17.31 63.79 68.73
C ARG A 491 -16.47 63.76 70.00
N LYS A 492 -15.23 64.26 69.99
CA LYS A 492 -14.41 64.43 71.21
C LYS A 492 -15.08 65.37 72.23
N SER A 493 -15.93 66.29 71.77
CA SER A 493 -16.74 67.14 72.66
C SER A 493 -17.87 66.37 73.37
N VAL A 494 -18.35 65.27 72.78
CA VAL A 494 -19.48 64.47 73.30
C VAL A 494 -19.00 63.27 74.12
N PHE A 495 -17.97 62.57 73.66
CA PHE A 495 -17.44 61.38 74.35
C PHE A 495 -16.72 61.72 75.67
N SER A 496 -16.09 62.90 75.77
CA SER A 496 -15.56 63.42 77.04
C SER A 496 -16.66 63.66 78.08
N ARG A 497 -17.94 63.73 77.66
CA ARG A 497 -19.10 63.94 78.53
C ARG A 497 -19.79 62.64 78.97
N GLU A 498 -19.48 61.51 78.32
CA GLU A 498 -20.23 60.25 78.50
C GLU A 498 -19.45 59.17 79.27
N ILE A 499 -18.11 59.23 79.30
CA ILE A 499 -17.27 58.33 80.12
C ILE A 499 -17.38 58.63 81.63
N GLU A 500 -17.76 59.84 82.02
CA GLU A 500 -18.01 60.18 83.44
C GLU A 500 -19.20 59.42 84.05
N ILE A 501 -20.07 58.80 83.24
CA ILE A 501 -21.40 58.35 83.72
C ILE A 501 -21.52 56.81 83.88
N ARG A 502 -20.59 55.97 83.38
CA ARG A 502 -20.91 54.53 83.22
C ARG A 502 -19.82 53.51 83.58
N ALA A 503 -19.31 53.57 84.81
CA ALA A 503 -18.36 52.58 85.34
C ALA A 503 -18.84 51.86 86.64
N THR A 504 -20.12 51.47 86.76
CA THR A 504 -20.59 50.69 87.94
C THR A 504 -21.58 49.56 87.61
N GLY A 505 -21.15 48.31 87.83
CA GLY A 505 -21.95 47.05 87.98
C GLY A 505 -22.08 46.22 86.70
N GLY A 506 -21.64 44.95 86.54
CA GLY A 506 -21.62 43.76 87.43
C GLY A 506 -22.92 42.97 87.20
N ALA A 507 -23.00 41.79 86.56
CA ALA A 507 -22.37 40.52 86.90
C ALA A 507 -22.57 39.47 85.78
N ASN A 508 -21.78 39.56 84.72
CA ASN A 508 -21.19 38.40 84.03
C ASN A 508 -19.67 38.59 84.07
N ALA A 509 -19.19 39.10 85.20
CA ALA A 509 -18.02 39.98 85.23
C ALA A 509 -16.74 39.27 84.81
N ASP A 510 -16.51 38.02 85.17
CA ASP A 510 -15.23 37.35 84.87
C ASP A 510 -15.17 36.79 83.44
N ASP A 511 -16.26 36.22 82.91
CA ASP A 511 -16.34 35.77 81.51
C ASP A 511 -16.51 36.94 80.55
N VAL A 512 -17.26 37.98 80.95
CA VAL A 512 -17.26 39.27 80.25
C VAL A 512 -15.90 39.91 80.36
N VAL A 513 -15.18 39.87 81.48
CA VAL A 513 -13.81 40.40 81.57
C VAL A 513 -12.84 39.56 80.76
N ALA A 514 -13.01 38.24 80.64
CA ALA A 514 -12.17 37.37 79.83
C ALA A 514 -12.44 37.56 78.33
N LEU A 515 -13.70 37.54 77.89
CA LEU A 515 -14.10 37.88 76.53
C LEU A 515 -13.81 39.34 76.20
N GLN A 516 -13.96 40.27 77.15
CA GLN A 516 -13.58 41.67 76.99
C GLN A 516 -12.07 41.82 76.96
N ARG A 517 -11.28 41.03 77.68
CA ARG A 517 -9.81 40.97 77.54
C ARG A 517 -9.41 40.39 76.20
N GLN A 518 -10.09 39.35 75.71
CA GLN A 518 -9.83 38.75 74.40
C GLN A 518 -10.24 39.68 73.26
N VAL A 519 -11.43 40.29 73.33
CA VAL A 519 -11.93 41.27 72.36
C VAL A 519 -11.11 42.55 72.43
N THR A 520 -10.67 43.00 73.60
CA THR A 520 -9.74 44.15 73.68
C THR A 520 -8.33 43.79 73.22
N ALA A 521 -7.87 42.55 73.39
CA ALA A 521 -6.60 42.09 72.85
C ALA A 521 -6.67 41.93 71.32
N GLN A 522 -7.75 41.37 70.78
CA GLN A 522 -8.02 41.29 69.35
C GLN A 522 -8.25 42.68 68.76
N ALA A 523 -9.01 43.55 69.43
CA ALA A 523 -9.19 44.94 69.01
C ALA A 523 -7.86 45.69 69.02
N LYS A 524 -7.00 45.51 70.03
CA LYS A 524 -5.64 46.08 70.05
C LYS A 524 -4.73 45.48 68.97
N ALA A 525 -4.88 44.19 68.65
CA ALA A 525 -4.11 43.54 67.60
C ALA A 525 -4.55 44.02 66.21
N HIS A 526 -5.85 44.16 65.98
CA HIS A 526 -6.40 44.73 64.76
C HIS A 526 -6.10 46.23 64.67
N GLU A 527 -6.25 46.99 65.75
CA GLU A 527 -5.87 48.41 65.83
C GLU A 527 -4.38 48.60 65.55
N LYS A 528 -3.53 47.71 66.05
CA LYS A 528 -2.10 47.68 65.70
C LYS A 528 -1.88 47.32 64.24
N ALA A 529 -2.54 46.30 63.70
CA ALA A 529 -2.40 45.89 62.30
C ALA A 529 -2.92 46.96 61.33
N TYR A 530 -4.04 47.62 61.65
CA TYR A 530 -4.57 48.76 60.91
C TYR A 530 -3.69 50.00 61.10
N GLY A 531 -3.10 50.20 62.28
CA GLY A 531 -2.08 51.20 62.53
C GLY A 531 -0.85 50.98 61.65
N ASP A 532 -0.32 49.76 61.59
CA ASP A 532 0.83 49.40 60.76
C ASP A 532 0.52 49.51 59.27
N LEU A 533 -0.69 49.10 58.84
CA LEU A 533 -1.16 49.29 57.45
C LEU A 533 -1.36 50.77 57.12
N ARG A 534 -1.89 51.57 58.04
CA ARG A 534 -2.06 53.01 57.89
C ARG A 534 -0.71 53.71 57.82
N ILE A 535 0.23 53.36 58.70
CA ILE A 535 1.60 53.87 58.66
C ILE A 535 2.26 53.50 57.33
N LYS A 536 2.10 52.26 56.84
CA LYS A 536 2.62 51.86 55.52
C LYS A 536 1.94 52.60 54.37
N ALA A 537 0.63 52.80 54.42
CA ALA A 537 -0.10 53.57 53.41
C ALA A 537 0.31 55.06 53.44
N GLU A 538 0.48 55.65 54.62
CA GLU A 538 1.01 56.99 54.83
C GLU A 538 2.47 57.08 54.33
N GLN A 539 3.28 56.04 54.51
CA GLN A 539 4.63 55.93 53.92
C GLN A 539 4.59 55.86 52.39
N TRP A 540 3.69 55.07 51.79
CA TRP A 540 3.54 55.01 50.34
C TRP A 540 2.99 56.30 49.74
N VAL A 541 2.01 56.93 50.39
CA VAL A 541 1.46 58.22 49.96
C VAL A 541 2.47 59.33 50.13
N SER A 542 3.23 59.35 51.24
CA SER A 542 4.33 60.30 51.41
C SER A 542 5.45 60.06 50.42
N HIS A 543 5.80 58.80 50.11
CA HIS A 543 6.77 58.47 49.06
C HIS A 543 6.26 58.88 47.67
N ALA A 544 5.00 58.63 47.33
CA ALA A 544 4.41 59.03 46.06
C ALA A 544 4.28 60.56 45.94
N LYS A 545 3.91 61.26 47.03
CA LYS A 545 3.91 62.73 47.10
C LYS A 545 5.31 63.31 47.03
N ASP A 546 6.30 62.71 47.69
CA ASP A 546 7.71 63.11 47.61
C ASP A 546 8.25 62.85 46.20
N LEU A 547 7.91 61.73 45.57
CA LEU A 547 8.31 61.43 44.20
C LEU A 547 7.64 62.36 43.19
N LYS A 548 6.35 62.68 43.37
CA LYS A 548 5.62 63.67 42.57
C LYS A 548 6.15 65.09 42.79
N GLN A 549 6.38 65.50 44.04
CA GLN A 549 7.03 66.78 44.36
C GLN A 549 8.44 66.85 43.80
N ARG A 550 9.23 65.78 43.88
CA ARG A 550 10.55 65.70 43.27
C ARG A 550 10.48 65.75 41.75
N LEU A 551 9.47 65.17 41.13
CA LEU A 551 9.27 65.24 39.68
C LEU A 551 8.80 66.63 39.24
N ASP A 552 7.94 67.29 40.04
CA ASP A 552 7.45 68.64 39.81
C ASP A 552 8.54 69.70 40.09
N LEU A 553 9.40 69.47 41.08
CA LEU A 553 10.60 70.27 41.38
C LEU A 553 11.75 69.98 40.41
N ALA A 554 11.89 68.74 39.94
CA ALA A 554 12.83 68.35 38.89
C ALA A 554 12.29 68.62 37.49
N ASN A 555 11.07 69.12 37.38
CA ASN A 555 10.51 69.62 36.15
C ASN A 555 11.44 70.75 35.68
N GLU A 556 11.88 70.68 34.43
CA GLU A 556 13.03 71.40 33.87
C GLU A 556 13.02 72.92 34.19
N LYS A 557 11.84 73.50 34.39
CA LYS A 557 11.63 74.89 34.79
C LYS A 557 12.03 75.24 36.22
N ILE A 558 11.78 74.40 37.22
CA ILE A 558 12.11 74.76 38.61
C ILE A 558 13.61 74.63 38.84
N LEU A 559 14.25 73.57 38.32
CA LEU A 559 15.71 73.46 38.34
C LEU A 559 16.39 74.64 37.63
N PHE A 560 15.83 75.13 36.52
CA PHE A 560 16.33 76.31 35.82
C PHE A 560 16.08 77.62 36.59
N ILE A 561 14.92 77.78 37.23
CA ILE A 561 14.59 78.97 38.03
C ILE A 561 15.39 79.01 39.34
N ASP A 562 15.60 77.88 40.03
CA ASP A 562 16.40 77.81 41.25
C ASP A 562 17.90 77.98 40.98
N ALA A 563 18.44 77.36 39.92
CA ALA A 563 19.82 77.61 39.52
C ALA A 563 20.05 79.10 39.18
N ARG A 564 19.05 79.75 38.56
CA ARG A 564 19.08 81.17 38.27
C ARG A 564 18.95 82.04 39.54
N SER A 565 18.02 81.73 40.44
CA SER A 565 17.78 82.52 41.66
C SER A 565 18.94 82.41 42.65
N ILE A 566 19.56 81.22 42.77
CA ILE A 566 20.78 81.00 43.56
C ILE A 566 21.96 81.77 42.95
N GLY A 567 22.10 81.75 41.62
CA GLY A 567 23.09 82.57 40.91
C GLY A 567 22.91 84.08 41.16
N GLU A 568 21.66 84.56 41.11
CA GLU A 568 21.32 85.97 41.37
C GLU A 568 21.56 86.38 42.84
N VAL A 569 21.19 85.55 43.84
CA VAL A 569 21.42 85.83 45.27
C VAL A 569 22.90 85.77 45.64
N ALA A 570 23.64 84.81 45.08
CA ALA A 570 25.09 84.76 45.22
C ALA A 570 25.70 86.06 44.69
N LEU A 571 25.25 86.53 43.50
CA LEU A 571 25.72 87.77 42.86
C LEU A 571 25.44 88.97 43.75
N MET A 572 24.23 89.08 44.29
CA MET A 572 23.86 90.16 45.21
C MET A 572 24.66 90.15 46.51
N ARG A 573 24.94 89.00 47.12
CA ARG A 573 25.74 88.91 48.35
C ARG A 573 27.19 89.35 48.14
N LYS A 574 27.81 88.95 47.03
CA LYS A 574 29.19 89.39 46.74
C LYS A 574 29.26 90.82 46.20
N LEU A 575 28.28 91.30 45.42
CA LEU A 575 28.20 92.71 45.06
C LEU A 575 28.05 93.59 46.31
N SER A 576 27.26 93.14 47.30
CA SER A 576 27.15 93.83 48.60
C SER A 576 28.48 93.83 49.36
N PHE A 577 29.19 92.70 49.40
CA PHE A 577 30.49 92.59 50.07
C PHE A 577 31.59 93.41 49.39
N GLU A 578 31.62 93.47 48.05
CA GLU A 578 32.57 94.32 47.34
C GLU A 578 32.20 95.80 47.39
N LEU A 579 30.90 96.14 47.42
CA LEU A 579 30.45 97.52 47.70
C LEU A 579 30.87 97.96 49.10
N GLU A 580 30.73 97.09 50.10
CA GLU A 580 31.21 97.32 51.47
C GLU A 580 32.74 97.53 51.53
N ARG A 581 33.49 96.79 50.71
CA ARG A 581 34.95 96.92 50.59
C ARG A 581 35.40 98.19 49.84
N LEU A 582 34.65 98.65 48.84
CA LEU A 582 35.02 99.78 47.98
C LEU A 582 34.48 101.14 48.49
N LYS A 583 33.29 101.16 49.09
CA LYS A 583 32.67 102.33 49.74
C LYS A 583 31.76 101.89 50.90
N PRO A 584 32.29 101.78 52.13
CA PRO A 584 31.54 101.28 53.29
C PRO A 584 30.36 102.16 53.70
N ASP A 585 30.37 103.46 53.38
CA ASP A 585 29.27 104.39 53.71
C ASP A 585 28.15 104.45 52.64
N HIS A 586 28.17 103.57 51.63
CA HIS A 586 27.19 103.61 50.54
C HIS A 586 25.82 103.10 50.99
N GLU A 587 24.74 103.82 50.68
CA GLU A 587 23.38 103.52 51.16
C GLU A 587 22.94 102.08 50.82
N LEU A 588 23.33 101.55 49.66
CA LEU A 588 23.07 100.17 49.24
C LEU A 588 23.79 99.08 50.04
N VAL A 589 24.69 99.40 50.97
CA VAL A 589 25.28 98.42 51.91
C VAL A 589 24.30 98.15 53.06
N PHE A 590 23.49 99.15 53.43
CA PHE A 590 22.50 98.99 54.49
C PHE A 590 21.28 98.21 53.99
N ARG A 591 20.99 97.12 54.71
CA ARG A 591 19.91 96.17 54.39
C ARG A 591 18.53 96.84 54.25
N GLU A 592 18.29 97.91 54.99
CA GLU A 592 17.02 98.66 54.96
C GLU A 592 16.84 99.45 53.66
N ALA A 593 17.90 100.04 53.10
CA ALA A 593 17.85 100.74 51.83
C ALA A 593 17.72 99.77 50.65
N GLN A 594 18.41 98.62 50.71
CA GLN A 594 18.23 97.53 49.75
C GLN A 594 16.78 97.02 49.74
N GLN A 595 16.18 96.82 50.93
CA GLN A 595 14.79 96.37 51.05
C GLN A 595 13.79 97.40 50.53
N ARG A 596 14.01 98.71 50.75
CA ARG A 596 13.17 99.76 50.15
C ARG A 596 13.24 99.76 48.63
N LEU A 597 14.45 99.73 48.05
CA LEU A 597 14.64 99.76 46.60
C LEU A 597 14.02 98.53 45.91
N ILE A 598 14.17 97.35 46.52
CA ILE A 598 13.55 96.11 46.04
C ILE A 598 12.02 96.20 46.14
N GLY A 599 11.52 96.75 47.26
CA GLY A 599 10.10 97.01 47.45
C GLY A 599 9.53 97.88 46.33
N GLU A 600 10.12 99.06 46.09
CA GLU A 600 9.71 99.98 45.03
C GLU A 600 9.75 99.37 43.63
N LYS A 601 10.78 98.56 43.33
CA LYS A 601 10.88 97.86 42.04
C LYS A 601 9.84 96.75 41.89
N MET A 602 9.52 96.01 42.95
CA MET A 602 8.41 95.06 42.94
C MET A 602 7.07 95.76 42.75
N VAL A 603 6.83 96.90 43.41
CA VAL A 603 5.62 97.71 43.18
C VAL A 603 5.50 98.10 41.71
N GLN A 604 6.58 98.61 41.09
CA GLN A 604 6.58 98.99 39.68
C GLN A 604 6.31 97.81 38.74
N GLN A 605 6.99 96.68 38.94
CA GLN A 605 6.84 95.50 38.05
C GLN A 605 5.48 94.82 38.20
N LEU A 606 4.93 94.78 39.41
CA LEU A 606 3.61 94.21 39.64
C LEU A 606 2.51 95.16 39.12
N ALA A 607 2.68 96.48 39.28
CA ALA A 607 1.74 97.46 38.74
C ALA A 607 1.69 97.40 37.20
N GLN A 608 2.83 97.20 36.52
CA GLN A 608 2.87 96.96 35.07
C GLN A 608 2.12 95.70 34.63
N LYS A 609 1.90 94.75 35.54
CA LYS A 609 1.14 93.51 35.28
C LYS A 609 -0.30 93.56 35.82
N GLY A 610 -0.76 94.72 36.30
CA GLY A 610 -2.12 94.91 36.84
C GLY A 610 -2.29 94.49 38.30
N TYR A 611 -1.22 94.39 39.08
CA TYR A 611 -1.25 94.04 40.50
C TYR A 611 -0.61 95.14 41.37
N GLN A 612 -1.22 95.49 42.48
CA GLN A 612 -0.68 96.42 43.46
C GLN A 612 0.08 95.66 44.55
N TYR A 613 1.28 96.10 44.88
CA TYR A 613 2.09 95.55 45.96
C TYR A 613 2.21 96.61 47.07
N ASP A 614 1.89 96.24 48.31
CA ASP A 614 2.15 97.09 49.47
C ASP A 614 3.49 96.66 50.10
N PRO A 615 4.56 97.47 50.00
CA PRO A 615 5.88 97.09 50.48
C PRO A 615 5.98 97.02 52.02
N ALA A 616 5.05 97.62 52.76
CA ALA A 616 5.05 97.56 54.23
C ALA A 616 4.47 96.25 54.76
N THR A 617 3.52 95.65 54.03
CA THR A 617 2.83 94.41 54.42
C THR A 617 3.19 93.21 53.54
N ALA A 618 3.95 93.43 52.47
CA ALA A 618 4.35 92.44 51.47
C ALA A 618 3.16 91.71 50.81
N VAL A 619 2.00 92.35 50.75
CA VAL A 619 0.77 91.79 50.15
C VAL A 619 0.63 92.27 48.70
N ILE A 620 0.27 91.35 47.80
CA ILE A 620 -0.02 91.62 46.39
C ILE A 620 -1.53 91.50 46.17
N SER A 621 -2.18 92.57 45.74
CA SER A 621 -3.60 92.63 45.39
C SER A 621 -3.78 92.91 43.90
N LYS A 622 -4.85 92.41 43.28
CA LYS A 622 -5.13 92.69 41.86
C LYS A 622 -5.82 94.05 41.75
N ILE A 623 -5.36 94.87 40.80
CA ILE A 623 -6.02 96.14 40.48
C ILE A 623 -7.23 95.76 39.59
N GLU A 624 -8.45 95.99 40.07
CA GLU A 624 -9.67 95.80 39.26
C GLU A 624 -9.74 96.77 38.07
#